data_AF-A0A949HNB7-F1
#
_entry.id   AF-A0A949HNB7-F1
#
_cell.length_a   1.000
_cell.length_b   1.000
_cell.length_c   1.000
_cell.angle_alpha   90.00
_cell.angle_beta   90.00
_cell.angle_gamma   90.00
#
_symmetry.space_group_name_H-M   'P 1'
#
loop_
_entity.id
_entity.type
_entity.pdbx_description
1 polymer ?
#
loop_
_entity_poly.entity_id
_entity_poly.type
_entity_poly.pdbx_seq_one_letter_code
_entity_poly.pdbx_strand_id
1 'polypeptide(L)'
;MNLQDPAKLFREFPLSVRIAQRCWITALAIPLFSFKVLAKMKIPWVVQTILGAAGIFALVGFLATCWVVARYPYIGMVDAADGDLYSKYIEKISMFLKKFLGLLLAIGLGLSLFAPMRDGNITGAELLWLSYGGCTLVFVLFVLLRYNRFDHPAVATLLRCSMGLGILLFPLFLPAIIIGSSRAKRLLSQAQEELTS
;
A
#
# COMPACT_ATOMS: atom_id res chain seq x y z
N MET A 1 16.32 27.71 7.84
CA MET A 1 16.19 26.25 8.07
C MET A 1 16.99 25.93 9.32
N ASN A 2 16.30 25.83 10.47
CA ASN A 2 16.92 25.65 11.78
C ASN A 2 17.10 24.14 12.01
N LEU A 3 18.35 23.71 12.23
CA LEU A 3 18.71 22.33 12.58
C LEU A 3 18.21 22.06 14.01
N GLN A 4 16.97 21.59 14.16
CA GLN A 4 16.40 21.22 15.46
C GLN A 4 16.54 19.72 15.71
N ASP A 5 17.25 19.41 16.79
CA ASP A 5 17.28 18.18 17.57
C ASP A 5 17.32 16.84 16.81
N PRO A 6 18.46 16.12 16.80
CA PRO A 6 18.50 14.75 16.29
C PRO A 6 17.50 13.84 17.01
N ALA A 7 17.18 14.11 18.28
CA ALA A 7 16.17 13.36 19.04
C ALA A 7 14.73 13.54 18.53
N LYS A 8 14.39 14.67 17.90
CA LYS A 8 13.08 14.88 17.24
C LYS A 8 13.02 14.20 15.88
N LEU A 9 14.14 14.19 15.14
CA LEU A 9 14.24 13.59 13.81
C LEU A 9 13.91 12.09 13.81
N PHE A 10 14.12 11.39 14.92
CA PHE A 10 13.79 9.96 15.09
C PHE A 10 12.43 9.69 15.74
N ARG A 11 11.72 10.71 16.24
CA ARG A 11 10.35 10.57 16.80
C ARG A 11 9.27 10.70 15.74
N GLU A 12 9.54 11.46 14.69
CA GLU A 12 8.59 11.75 13.62
C GLU A 12 8.81 10.82 12.42
N PHE A 13 7.73 10.39 11.76
CA PHE A 13 7.87 9.70 10.46
C PHE A 13 8.51 10.61 9.41
N PRO A 14 9.38 10.08 8.53
CA PRO A 14 10.02 10.88 7.50
C PRO A 14 8.96 11.51 6.57
N LEU A 15 9.26 12.69 6.04
CA LEU A 15 8.36 13.44 5.17
C LEU A 15 7.79 12.59 4.01
N SER A 16 8.58 11.66 3.48
CA SER A 16 8.17 10.74 2.42
C SER A 16 6.98 9.83 2.81
N VAL A 17 6.89 9.40 4.07
CA VAL A 17 5.73 8.64 4.59
C VAL A 17 4.48 9.52 4.62
N ARG A 18 4.62 10.74 5.14
CA ARG A 18 3.53 11.72 5.23
C ARG A 18 3.01 12.09 3.84
N ILE A 19 3.92 12.29 2.87
CA ILE A 19 3.60 12.54 1.47
C ILE A 19 2.85 11.34 0.88
N ALA A 20 3.36 10.12 1.05
CA ALA A 20 2.71 8.91 0.53
C ALA A 20 1.26 8.79 1.04
N GLN A 21 1.05 8.86 2.36
CA GLN A 21 -0.28 8.74 2.96
C GLN A 21 -1.23 9.85 2.49
N ARG A 22 -0.76 11.11 2.44
CA ARG A 22 -1.58 12.23 1.95
C ARG A 22 -1.94 12.08 0.48
N CYS A 23 -0.98 11.71 -0.36
CA CYS A 23 -1.20 11.46 -1.78
C CYS A 23 -2.24 10.36 -2.01
N TRP A 24 -2.19 9.25 -1.27
CA TRP A 24 -3.20 8.19 -1.36
C TRP A 24 -4.59 8.66 -0.95
N ILE A 25 -4.70 9.40 0.16
CA ILE A 25 -5.99 9.96 0.60
C ILE A 25 -6.52 10.95 -0.44
N THR A 26 -5.70 11.88 -0.93
CA THR A 26 -6.10 12.88 -1.90
C THR A 26 -6.51 12.23 -3.23
N ALA A 27 -5.78 11.21 -3.68
CA ALA A 27 -6.12 10.46 -4.89
C ALA A 27 -7.49 9.78 -4.80
N LEU A 28 -7.88 9.29 -3.62
CA LEU A 28 -9.24 8.76 -3.38
C LEU A 28 -10.29 9.85 -3.17
N ALA A 29 -9.93 10.93 -2.48
CA ALA A 29 -10.85 12.02 -2.15
C ALA A 29 -11.32 12.76 -3.40
N ILE A 30 -10.44 13.02 -4.37
CA ILE A 30 -10.77 13.75 -5.61
C ILE A 30 -11.98 13.13 -6.34
N PRO A 31 -11.99 11.85 -6.72
CA PRO A 31 -13.13 11.24 -7.40
C PRO A 31 -14.36 11.11 -6.50
N LEU A 32 -14.20 10.88 -5.19
CA LEU A 32 -15.32 10.78 -4.24
C LEU A 32 -16.06 12.12 -4.06
N PHE A 33 -15.34 13.21 -3.81
CA PHE A 33 -15.94 14.54 -3.66
C PHE A 33 -16.43 15.11 -4.99
N SER A 34 -15.77 14.74 -6.09
CA SER A 34 -16.16 15.17 -7.43
C SER A 34 -17.19 14.24 -8.09
N PHE A 35 -17.73 13.25 -7.38
CA PHE A 35 -18.61 12.23 -7.95
C PHE A 35 -19.83 12.83 -8.66
N LYS A 36 -20.46 13.86 -8.08
CA LYS A 36 -21.61 14.54 -8.71
C LYS A 36 -21.24 15.20 -10.03
N VAL A 37 -20.02 15.72 -10.12
CA VAL A 37 -19.49 16.33 -11.36
C VAL A 37 -19.16 15.21 -12.36
N LEU A 38 -18.45 14.17 -11.94
CA LEU A 38 -18.11 13.03 -12.78
C LEU A 38 -19.34 12.31 -13.37
N ALA A 39 -20.42 12.19 -12.59
CA ALA A 39 -21.63 11.48 -13.02
C ALA A 39 -22.57 12.33 -13.91
N LYS A 40 -22.53 13.67 -13.79
CA LYS A 40 -23.49 14.56 -14.49
C LYS A 40 -22.86 15.40 -15.58
N MET A 41 -21.55 15.67 -15.51
CA MET A 41 -20.86 16.54 -16.46
C MET A 41 -20.52 15.76 -17.73
N LYS A 42 -21.04 16.22 -18.87
CA LYS A 42 -20.75 15.63 -20.19
C LYS A 42 -19.56 16.25 -20.91
N ILE A 43 -18.85 17.20 -20.27
CA ILE A 43 -17.70 17.89 -20.85
C ILE A 43 -16.45 17.02 -20.64
N PRO A 44 -15.87 16.44 -21.70
CA PRO A 44 -14.80 15.45 -21.58
C PRO A 44 -13.55 15.99 -20.90
N TRP A 45 -13.14 17.25 -21.17
CA TRP A 45 -11.95 17.81 -20.53
C TRP A 45 -12.09 17.83 -19.00
N VAL A 46 -13.30 18.09 -18.47
CA VAL A 46 -13.45 18.35 -17.03
C VAL A 46 -13.28 17.05 -16.27
N VAL A 47 -13.88 15.99 -16.80
CA VAL A 47 -13.71 14.63 -16.31
C VAL A 47 -12.24 14.20 -16.43
N GLN A 48 -11.59 14.46 -17.57
CA GLN A 48 -10.17 14.13 -17.76
C GLN A 48 -9.24 14.87 -16.80
N THR A 49 -9.48 16.16 -16.54
CA THR A 49 -8.65 16.93 -15.59
C THR A 49 -8.82 16.45 -14.16
N ILE A 50 -10.05 16.12 -13.73
CA ILE A 50 -10.32 15.59 -12.39
C ILE A 50 -9.66 14.22 -12.21
N LEU A 51 -9.86 13.31 -13.16
CA LEU A 51 -9.24 11.98 -13.11
C LEU A 51 -7.72 12.05 -13.29
N GLY A 52 -7.23 12.96 -14.12
CA GLY A 52 -5.81 13.21 -14.32
C GLY A 52 -5.13 13.71 -13.04
N ALA A 53 -5.76 14.65 -12.32
CA ALA A 53 -5.28 15.09 -11.02
C ALA A 53 -5.22 13.93 -10.01
N ALA A 54 -6.28 13.12 -9.92
CA ALA A 54 -6.28 11.93 -9.07
C ALA A 54 -5.16 10.94 -9.45
N GLY A 55 -4.94 10.73 -10.75
CA GLY A 55 -3.87 9.90 -11.28
C GLY A 55 -2.47 10.39 -10.91
N ILE A 56 -2.22 11.71 -11.00
CA ILE A 56 -0.94 12.30 -10.58
C ILE A 56 -0.69 12.06 -9.09
N PHE A 57 -1.70 12.30 -8.24
CA PHE A 57 -1.55 12.01 -6.80
C PHE A 57 -1.34 10.53 -6.52
N ALA A 58 -2.04 9.63 -7.22
CA ALA A 58 -1.82 8.19 -7.11
C ALA A 58 -0.39 7.79 -7.52
N LEU A 59 0.13 8.36 -8.61
CA LEU A 59 1.50 8.11 -9.08
C LEU A 59 2.55 8.61 -8.07
N VAL A 60 2.40 9.83 -7.55
CA VAL A 60 3.30 10.36 -6.52
C VAL A 60 3.21 9.52 -5.24
N GLY A 61 2.01 9.11 -4.84
CA GLY A 61 1.79 8.21 -3.71
C GLY A 61 2.47 6.86 -3.90
N PHE A 62 2.36 6.28 -5.11
CA PHE A 62 3.02 5.04 -5.50
C PHE A 62 4.55 5.16 -5.42
N LEU A 63 5.14 6.17 -6.07
CA LEU A 63 6.58 6.38 -6.07
C LEU A 63 7.14 6.64 -4.67
N ALA A 64 6.46 7.47 -3.88
CA ALA A 64 6.83 7.73 -2.49
C ALA A 64 6.75 6.45 -1.63
N THR A 65 5.73 5.62 -1.86
CA THR A 65 5.59 4.33 -1.17
C THR A 65 6.72 3.38 -1.55
N CYS A 66 7.04 3.23 -2.83
CA CYS A 66 8.18 2.42 -3.30
C CYS A 66 9.50 2.87 -2.67
N TRP A 67 9.74 4.18 -2.66
CA TRP A 67 10.93 4.76 -2.05
C TRP A 67 11.03 4.44 -0.56
N VAL A 68 9.94 4.63 0.19
CA VAL A 68 9.92 4.38 1.64
C VAL A 68 10.11 2.89 1.94
N VAL A 69 9.44 1.99 1.23
CA VAL A 69 9.56 0.55 1.44
C VAL A 69 11.00 0.08 1.19
N ALA A 70 11.67 0.59 0.15
CA ALA A 70 13.05 0.21 -0.17
C ALA A 70 14.09 0.88 0.75
N ARG A 71 13.86 2.14 1.16
CA ARG A 71 14.82 2.92 1.95
C ARG A 71 14.70 2.69 3.45
N TYR A 72 13.47 2.56 3.95
CA TYR A 72 13.12 2.51 5.37
C TYR A 72 12.13 1.37 5.67
N PRO A 73 12.50 0.10 5.44
CA PRO A 73 11.59 -1.05 5.47
C PRO A 73 11.05 -1.40 6.87
N TYR A 74 11.52 -0.76 7.94
CA TYR A 74 11.16 -1.04 9.35
C TYR A 74 10.13 -0.05 9.92
N ILE A 75 9.79 1.01 9.17
CA ILE A 75 8.84 2.06 9.60
C ILE A 75 7.47 1.48 9.97
N GLY A 76 7.03 0.44 9.28
CA GLY A 76 5.78 -0.26 9.58
C GLY A 76 5.74 -1.00 10.91
N MET A 77 6.89 -1.28 11.53
CA MET A 77 6.99 -1.99 12.82
C MET A 77 6.83 -1.06 14.03
N VAL A 78 7.15 0.21 13.85
CA VAL A 78 7.25 1.18 14.95
C VAL A 78 6.08 2.15 14.91
N ASP A 79 5.50 2.41 16.07
CA ASP A 79 4.43 3.41 16.22
C ASP A 79 5.08 4.78 16.50
N ALA A 80 4.86 5.75 15.61
CA ALA A 80 5.40 7.09 15.80
C ALA A 80 4.69 7.82 16.94
N ALA A 81 5.45 8.64 17.68
CA ALA A 81 4.93 9.41 18.81
C ALA A 81 3.85 10.43 18.38
N ASP A 82 3.90 10.91 17.14
CA ASP A 82 2.91 11.85 16.59
C ASP A 82 1.63 11.18 16.07
N GLY A 83 1.62 9.85 16.02
CA GLY A 83 0.62 9.08 15.30
C GLY A 83 0.69 9.24 13.77
N ASP A 84 -0.05 8.42 13.05
CA ASP A 84 -0.18 8.51 11.60
C ASP A 84 -1.59 8.22 11.10
N LEU A 85 -1.86 8.57 9.85
CA LEU A 85 -3.18 8.45 9.25
C LEU A 85 -3.64 6.98 9.24
N TYR A 86 -2.71 6.05 9.02
CA TYR A 86 -3.00 4.62 9.07
C TYR A 86 -3.43 4.18 10.48
N SER A 87 -2.69 4.55 11.53
CA SER A 87 -3.10 4.21 12.90
C SER A 87 -4.45 4.84 13.26
N LYS A 88 -4.66 6.11 12.85
CA LYS A 88 -5.89 6.85 13.14
C LYS A 88 -7.14 6.26 12.50
N TYR A 89 -7.06 5.82 11.24
CA TYR A 89 -8.23 5.43 10.45
C TYR A 89 -8.34 3.93 10.18
N ILE A 90 -7.22 3.22 10.03
CA ILE A 90 -7.21 1.80 9.64
C ILE A 90 -6.93 0.91 10.85
N GLU A 91 -5.98 1.27 11.72
CA GLU A 91 -5.63 0.40 12.84
C GLU A 91 -6.76 0.27 13.87
N LYS A 92 -7.53 1.35 14.09
CA LYS A 92 -8.74 1.35 14.93
C LYS A 92 -9.87 0.45 14.44
N ILE A 93 -9.84 0.01 13.18
CA ILE A 93 -10.84 -0.93 12.65
C ILE A 93 -10.67 -2.28 13.36
N SER A 94 -11.78 -2.87 13.80
CA SER A 94 -11.76 -4.16 14.52
C SER A 94 -11.07 -5.24 13.67
N MET A 95 -10.30 -6.11 14.34
CA MET A 95 -9.60 -7.20 13.65
C MET A 95 -10.56 -8.12 12.91
N PHE A 96 -11.76 -8.34 13.47
CA PHE A 96 -12.82 -9.09 12.83
C PHE A 96 -13.25 -8.45 11.50
N LEU A 97 -13.48 -7.13 11.48
CA LEU A 97 -13.88 -6.43 10.26
C LEU A 97 -12.79 -6.42 9.19
N LYS A 98 -11.51 -6.29 9.59
CA LYS A 98 -10.37 -6.43 8.66
C LYS A 98 -10.31 -7.81 8.01
N LYS A 99 -10.45 -8.87 8.81
CA LYS A 99 -10.45 -10.25 8.32
C LYS A 99 -11.66 -10.53 7.43
N PHE A 100 -12.84 -10.04 7.81
CA PHE A 100 -14.05 -10.19 7.02
C PHE A 100 -13.93 -9.48 5.66
N LEU A 101 -13.45 -8.23 5.65
CA LEU A 101 -13.23 -7.49 4.41
C LEU A 101 -12.19 -8.16 3.51
N GLY A 102 -11.08 -8.65 4.08
CA GLY A 102 -10.10 -9.39 3.30
C GLY A 102 -10.62 -10.73 2.79
N LEU A 103 -11.48 -11.43 3.54
CA LEU A 103 -12.14 -12.65 3.06
C LEU A 103 -13.07 -12.35 1.88
N LEU A 104 -13.88 -11.30 1.97
CA LEU A 104 -14.72 -10.84 0.85
C LEU A 104 -13.87 -10.50 -0.38
N LEU A 105 -12.74 -9.82 -0.18
CA LEU A 105 -11.81 -9.51 -1.25
C LEU A 105 -11.21 -10.79 -1.88
N ALA A 106 -10.81 -11.77 -1.07
CA ALA A 106 -10.28 -13.04 -1.55
C ALA A 106 -11.30 -13.82 -2.37
N ILE A 107 -12.56 -13.89 -1.91
CA ILE A 107 -13.66 -14.54 -2.63
C ILE A 107 -13.93 -13.82 -3.95
N GLY A 108 -14.03 -12.48 -3.91
CA GLY A 108 -14.27 -11.66 -5.10
C GLY A 108 -13.16 -11.81 -6.16
N LEU A 109 -11.90 -11.80 -5.74
CA LEU A 109 -10.74 -12.04 -6.62
C LEU A 109 -10.74 -13.48 -7.15
N GLY A 110 -11.06 -14.48 -6.32
CA GLY A 110 -11.19 -15.85 -6.76
C GLY A 110 -12.22 -16.00 -7.89
N LEU A 111 -13.43 -15.47 -7.69
CA LEU A 111 -14.50 -15.49 -8.69
C LEU A 111 -14.10 -14.75 -9.98
N SER A 112 -13.44 -13.59 -9.87
CA SER A 112 -13.02 -12.82 -11.05
C SER A 112 -11.93 -13.50 -11.87
N LEU A 113 -11.08 -14.32 -11.23
CA LEU A 113 -10.06 -15.12 -11.90
C LEU A 113 -10.64 -16.33 -12.64
N PHE A 114 -11.79 -16.86 -12.17
CA PHE A 114 -12.48 -17.96 -12.87
C PHE A 114 -13.24 -17.51 -14.12
N ALA A 115 -13.62 -16.23 -14.22
CA ALA A 115 -14.40 -15.71 -15.35
C ALA A 115 -13.75 -15.93 -16.73
N PRO A 116 -12.47 -15.59 -16.98
CA PRO A 116 -11.84 -15.78 -18.30
C PRO A 116 -11.55 -17.25 -18.65
N MET A 117 -11.61 -18.17 -17.69
CA MET A 117 -11.39 -19.60 -17.95
C MET A 117 -12.61 -20.30 -18.57
N ARG A 118 -13.75 -19.61 -18.68
CA ARG A 118 -15.03 -20.19 -19.06
C ARG A 118 -15.18 -20.42 -20.57
N ASP A 119 -14.55 -19.56 -21.37
CA ASP A 119 -14.68 -19.57 -22.83
C ASP A 119 -13.52 -20.29 -23.56
N GLY A 120 -12.56 -20.83 -22.79
CA GLY A 120 -11.48 -21.69 -23.28
C GLY A 120 -10.41 -21.01 -24.14
N ASN A 121 -10.59 -19.74 -24.54
CA ASN A 121 -9.64 -18.99 -25.35
C ASN A 121 -9.08 -17.80 -24.56
N ILE A 122 -7.94 -18.02 -23.90
CA ILE A 122 -7.30 -16.99 -23.07
C ILE A 122 -6.52 -16.02 -23.95
N THR A 123 -7.00 -14.79 -24.02
CA THR A 123 -6.32 -13.66 -24.66
C THR A 123 -5.14 -13.17 -23.81
N GLY A 124 -4.21 -12.41 -24.43
CA GLY A 124 -3.07 -11.84 -23.71
C GLY A 124 -3.46 -10.91 -22.55
N ALA A 125 -4.57 -10.18 -22.69
CA ALA A 125 -5.09 -9.31 -21.62
C ALA A 125 -5.62 -10.13 -20.42
N GLU A 126 -6.29 -11.25 -20.69
CA GLU A 126 -6.76 -12.17 -19.65
C GLU A 126 -5.59 -12.86 -18.95
N LEU A 127 -4.53 -13.21 -19.67
CA LEU A 127 -3.32 -13.76 -19.06
C LEU A 127 -2.66 -12.76 -18.08
N LEU A 128 -2.59 -11.48 -18.45
CA LEU A 128 -2.12 -10.41 -17.57
C LEU A 128 -3.02 -10.26 -16.34
N TRP A 129 -4.34 -10.27 -16.53
CA TRP A 129 -5.31 -10.24 -15.45
C TRP A 129 -5.17 -11.42 -14.49
N LEU A 130 -5.03 -12.64 -15.03
CA LEU A 130 -4.83 -13.86 -14.26
C LEU A 130 -3.54 -13.82 -13.45
N SER A 131 -2.45 -13.35 -14.06
CA SER A 131 -1.15 -13.23 -13.40
C SER A 131 -1.18 -12.19 -12.28
N TYR A 132 -1.75 -11.01 -12.58
CA TYR A 132 -1.88 -9.91 -11.62
C TYR A 132 -2.80 -10.28 -10.47
N GLY A 133 -4.01 -10.75 -10.78
CA GLY A 133 -5.02 -11.11 -9.80
C GLY A 133 -4.63 -12.34 -8.99
N GLY A 134 -3.96 -13.32 -9.60
CA GLY A 134 -3.38 -14.47 -8.90
C GLY A 134 -2.31 -14.05 -7.89
N CYS A 135 -1.37 -13.21 -8.30
CA CYS A 135 -0.36 -12.65 -7.39
C CYS A 135 -1.01 -11.84 -6.24
N THR A 136 -2.01 -11.02 -6.55
CA THR A 136 -2.77 -10.25 -5.57
C THR A 136 -3.53 -11.17 -4.60
N LEU A 137 -4.17 -12.22 -5.10
CA LEU A 137 -4.91 -13.20 -4.29
C LEU A 137 -3.99 -13.92 -3.32
N VAL A 138 -2.83 -14.39 -3.79
CA VAL A 138 -1.80 -15.00 -2.92
C VAL A 138 -1.38 -14.02 -1.83
N PHE A 139 -1.18 -12.74 -2.17
CA PHE A 139 -0.82 -11.72 -1.19
C PHE A 139 -1.95 -11.45 -0.19
N VAL A 140 -3.21 -11.41 -0.62
CA VAL A 140 -4.37 -11.27 0.28
C VAL A 140 -4.45 -12.44 1.25
N LEU A 141 -4.29 -13.68 0.76
CA LEU A 141 -4.28 -14.87 1.61
C LEU A 141 -3.13 -14.84 2.61
N PHE A 142 -1.94 -14.39 2.17
CA PHE A 142 -0.81 -14.16 3.06
C PHE A 142 -1.13 -13.13 4.15
N VAL A 143 -1.74 -11.99 3.80
CA VAL A 143 -2.15 -10.94 4.74
C VAL A 143 -3.19 -11.46 5.76
N LEU A 144 -4.09 -12.35 5.33
CA LEU A 144 -5.13 -12.89 6.21
C LEU A 144 -4.64 -13.97 7.16
N LEU A 145 -3.76 -14.86 6.68
CA LEU A 145 -3.43 -16.10 7.38
C LEU A 145 -2.07 -16.08 8.06
N ARG A 146 -1.11 -15.30 7.53
CA ARG A 146 0.30 -15.41 7.93
C ARG A 146 0.96 -14.09 8.31
N TYR A 147 0.40 -12.96 7.89
CA TYR A 147 1.03 -11.67 8.12
C TYR A 147 1.13 -11.32 9.62
N ASN A 148 2.36 -11.04 10.02
CA ASN A 148 2.74 -10.44 11.29
C ASN A 148 3.63 -9.23 11.00
N ARG A 149 3.37 -8.10 11.67
CA ARG A 149 4.09 -6.84 11.46
C ARG A 149 5.59 -6.95 11.78
N PHE A 150 5.95 -7.81 12.72
CA PHE A 150 7.33 -7.97 13.16
C PHE A 150 8.15 -8.91 12.27
N ASP A 151 7.51 -9.96 11.74
CA ASP A 151 8.18 -10.93 10.86
C ASP A 151 8.29 -10.39 9.41
N HIS A 152 7.41 -9.45 9.03
CA HIS A 152 7.32 -8.92 7.66
C HIS A 152 7.36 -7.39 7.62
N PRO A 153 8.51 -6.77 7.97
CA PRO A 153 8.62 -5.33 8.18
C PRO A 153 8.38 -4.52 6.90
N ALA A 154 8.91 -4.95 5.76
CA ALA A 154 8.71 -4.26 4.48
C ALA A 154 7.23 -4.26 4.06
N VAL A 155 6.52 -5.35 4.32
CA VAL A 155 5.07 -5.46 4.07
C VAL A 155 4.30 -4.55 5.02
N ALA A 156 4.65 -4.53 6.30
CA ALA A 156 4.04 -3.60 7.26
C ALA A 156 4.22 -2.15 6.83
N THR A 157 5.43 -1.80 6.35
CA THR A 157 5.74 -0.45 5.85
C THR A 157 4.91 -0.11 4.62
N LEU A 158 4.74 -1.05 3.68
CA LEU A 158 3.88 -0.87 2.51
C LEU A 158 2.43 -0.62 2.93
N LEU A 159 1.85 -1.46 3.79
CA LEU A 159 0.47 -1.33 4.23
C LEU A 159 0.24 0.01 4.94
N ARG A 160 1.18 0.42 5.81
CA ARG A 160 1.12 1.67 6.55
C ARG A 160 1.23 2.90 5.63
N CYS A 161 2.16 2.90 4.67
CA CYS A 161 2.36 4.02 3.76
C CYS A 161 1.24 4.15 2.71
N SER A 162 0.74 3.02 2.22
CA SER A 162 -0.32 2.96 1.20
C SER A 162 -1.73 3.03 1.78
N MET A 163 -1.87 3.21 3.10
CA MET A 163 -3.18 3.21 3.77
C MET A 163 -3.98 1.90 3.54
N GLY A 164 -3.29 0.78 3.33
CA GLY A 164 -3.89 -0.51 2.97
C GLY A 164 -4.21 -0.70 1.48
N LEU A 165 -4.16 0.34 0.65
CA LEU A 165 -4.41 0.24 -0.80
C LEU A 165 -3.34 -0.57 -1.54
N GLY A 166 -2.15 -0.66 -0.95
CA GLY A 166 -1.05 -1.46 -1.47
C GLY A 166 -1.37 -2.95 -1.58
N ILE A 167 -2.45 -3.44 -0.95
CA ILE A 167 -2.93 -4.81 -1.14
C ILE A 167 -3.36 -5.04 -2.59
N LEU A 168 -4.18 -4.15 -3.14
CA LEU A 168 -4.69 -4.29 -4.51
C LEU A 168 -3.61 -4.03 -5.56
N LEU A 169 -2.59 -3.26 -5.20
CA LEU A 169 -1.47 -2.86 -6.07
C LEU A 169 -0.20 -3.67 -5.81
N PHE A 170 -0.29 -4.73 -5.01
CA PHE A 170 0.87 -5.47 -4.53
C PHE A 170 1.81 -5.96 -5.65
N PRO A 171 1.32 -6.51 -6.78
CA PRO A 171 2.22 -6.95 -7.86
C PRO A 171 3.14 -5.84 -8.36
N LEU A 172 2.68 -4.58 -8.36
CA LEU A 172 3.48 -3.41 -8.77
C LEU A 172 4.52 -3.01 -7.70
N PHE A 173 4.23 -3.27 -6.43
CA PHE A 173 5.14 -3.00 -5.31
C PHE A 173 6.15 -4.14 -5.06
N LEU A 174 5.98 -5.28 -5.71
CA LEU A 174 6.76 -6.49 -5.48
C LEU A 174 8.28 -6.26 -5.59
N PRO A 175 8.81 -5.53 -6.59
CA PRO A 175 10.25 -5.22 -6.63
C PRO A 175 10.74 -4.42 -5.43
N ALA A 176 9.97 -3.41 -5.01
CA ALA A 176 10.31 -2.59 -3.84
C ALA A 176 10.27 -3.40 -2.54
N ILE A 177 9.30 -4.33 -2.42
CA ILE A 177 9.18 -5.24 -1.27
C ILE A 177 10.36 -6.21 -1.20
N ILE A 178 10.82 -6.76 -2.32
CA ILE A 178 12.00 -7.64 -2.35
C ILE A 178 13.22 -6.88 -1.85
N ILE A 179 13.50 -5.71 -2.41
CA ILE A 179 14.63 -4.85 -2.02
C ILE A 179 14.53 -4.46 -0.54
N GLY A 180 13.35 -4.02 -0.10
CA GLY A 180 13.09 -3.64 1.28
C GLY A 180 13.28 -4.79 2.26
N SER A 181 12.81 -5.99 1.90
CA SER A 181 12.92 -7.20 2.73
C SER A 181 14.37 -7.65 2.88
N SER A 182 15.14 -7.68 1.78
CA SER A 182 16.58 -8.00 1.84
C SER A 182 17.35 -7.03 2.71
N ARG A 183 17.04 -5.73 2.62
CA ARG A 183 17.67 -4.69 3.43
C ARG A 183 17.27 -4.80 4.90
N ALA A 184 16.00 -5.05 5.20
CA ALA A 184 15.53 -5.25 6.57
C ALA A 184 16.25 -6.43 7.24
N LYS A 185 16.38 -7.57 6.53
CA LYS A 185 17.10 -8.74 7.03
C LYS A 185 18.55 -8.42 7.38
N ARG A 186 19.25 -7.69 6.50
CA ARG A 186 20.65 -7.26 6.73
C ARG A 186 20.79 -6.31 7.93
N LEU A 187 19.88 -5.34 8.07
CA LEU A 187 19.93 -4.40 9.19
C LEU A 187 19.62 -5.07 10.53
N LEU A 188 18.63 -5.98 10.54
CA LEU A 188 18.28 -6.74 11.73
C LEU A 188 19.40 -7.69 12.16
N SER A 189 20.09 -8.35 11.22
CA SER A 189 21.23 -9.21 11.56
C SER A 189 22.39 -8.41 12.14
N GLN A 190 22.69 -7.22 11.58
CA GLN A 190 23.74 -6.34 12.10
C GLN A 190 23.42 -5.82 13.50
N ALA A 191 22.19 -5.37 13.73
CA ALA A 191 21.77 -4.89 15.06
C ALA A 191 21.82 -6.01 16.11
N GLN A 192 21.52 -7.25 15.72
CA GLN A 192 21.61 -8.39 16.62
C GLN A 192 23.07 -8.73 16.97
N GLU A 193 23.99 -8.66 16.01
CA GLU A 193 25.43 -8.82 16.27
C GLU A 193 25.93 -7.79 17.28
N GLU A 194 25.60 -6.50 17.09
CA GLU A 194 25.99 -5.41 18.00
C GLU A 194 25.42 -5.54 19.43
N LEU A 195 24.25 -6.17 19.59
CA LEU A 195 23.64 -6.40 20.91
C LEU A 195 24.23 -7.62 21.64
N THR A 196 24.89 -8.52 20.91
CA THR A 196 25.50 -9.75 21.46
C THR A 196 27.01 -9.67 21.63
N SER A 197 27.66 -8.65 21.07
CA SER A 197 29.08 -8.31 21.28
C SER A 197 29.28 -7.42 22.49
#